data_AF-A0AAJ1IFF8-F1
#
_entry.id   AF-A0AAJ1IFF8-F1
#
_cell.length_a   1.000
_cell.length_b   1.000
_cell.length_c   1.000
_cell.angle_alpha   90.00
_cell.angle_beta   90.00
_cell.angle_gamma   90.00
#
_symmetry.space_group_name_H-M   'P 1'
#
loop_
_entity.id
_entity.type
_entity.pdbx_description
1 polymer ?
#
loop_
_entity_poly.entity_id
_entity_poly.type
_entity_poly.pdbx_seq_one_letter_code
_entity_poly.pdbx_strand_id
1 'polypeptide(L)'
;MKFGIYILLLILFLTFPVSASDEEPAILVRGPIPHRGIEYLGVNAIDSQYGEYVYDEHRIYLYYTDEPIVLSVSWEKAECGIEGLSRLVVSDAQPVYSYTDSKGWTVFFSFDEDSGYICRFIEQYRSRQNYFLNIARDEIGFSFPALLDIDRE
;
A
#
# COMPACT_ATOMS: atom_id res chain seq x y z
N MET A 1 58.09 15.74 22.45
CA MET A 1 56.78 16.41 22.34
C MET A 1 56.14 16.12 20.99
N LYS A 2 55.51 14.94 20.79
CA LYS A 2 54.76 14.59 19.56
C LYS A 2 53.60 13.61 19.84
N PHE A 3 52.93 13.76 20.99
CA PHE A 3 51.84 12.86 21.41
C PHE A 3 50.46 13.53 21.43
N GLY A 4 50.35 14.83 21.14
CA GLY A 4 49.11 15.60 21.30
C GLY A 4 48.19 15.67 20.07
N ILE A 5 48.63 15.22 18.89
CA ILE A 5 47.88 15.44 17.63
C ILE A 5 46.91 14.30 17.31
N TYR A 6 47.13 13.08 17.82
CA TYR A 6 46.27 11.94 17.49
C TYR A 6 44.95 11.88 18.30
N ILE A 7 44.87 12.57 19.45
CA ILE A 7 43.65 12.57 20.28
C ILE A 7 42.56 13.48 19.69
N LEU A 8 42.94 14.52 18.94
CA LEU A 8 41.97 15.46 18.36
C LEU A 8 41.20 14.87 17.16
N LEU A 9 41.76 13.85 16.49
CA LEU A 9 41.17 13.23 15.30
C LEU A 9 40.18 12.09 15.64
N LEU A 10 40.22 11.55 16.86
CA LEU A 10 39.31 10.51 17.30
C LEU A 10 37.96 11.05 17.80
N ILE A 11 37.90 12.33 18.21
CA ILE A 11 36.66 12.94 18.73
C ILE A 11 35.77 13.45 17.59
N LEU A 12 36.32 13.69 16.40
CA LEU A 12 35.55 14.19 15.25
C LEU A 12 34.69 13.13 14.54
N PHE A 13 34.83 11.85 14.90
CA PHE A 13 34.06 10.74 14.32
C PHE A 13 32.81 10.34 15.13
N LEU A 14 32.54 11.01 16.26
CA LEU A 14 31.44 10.64 17.18
C LEU A 14 30.17 11.50 17.03
N THR A 15 30.11 12.42 16.07
CA THR A 15 28.93 13.26 15.83
C THR A 15 28.23 12.88 14.52
N PHE A 16 28.08 11.59 14.24
CA PHE A 16 27.02 11.18 13.33
C PHE A 16 25.74 11.09 14.16
N PRO A 17 24.74 11.97 13.97
CA PRO A 17 23.42 11.69 14.48
C PRO A 17 22.98 10.39 13.81
N VAL A 18 22.98 9.30 14.57
CA VAL A 18 22.21 8.12 14.21
C VAL A 18 20.76 8.56 14.39
N SER A 19 20.19 9.18 13.36
CA SER A 19 18.75 9.24 13.22
C SER A 19 18.32 7.80 12.97
N ALA A 20 17.87 7.13 14.03
CA ALA A 20 16.99 6.00 13.85
C ALA A 20 15.75 6.56 13.14
N SER A 21 15.63 6.26 11.85
CA SER A 21 14.38 6.47 11.13
C SER A 21 13.41 5.49 11.77
N ASP A 22 12.51 5.97 12.63
CA ASP A 22 11.37 5.19 13.12
C ASP A 22 10.38 5.04 11.94
N GLU A 23 10.79 4.23 10.96
CA GLU A 23 9.98 3.75 9.84
C GLU A 23 9.01 2.70 10.39
N GLU A 24 7.77 3.11 10.65
CA GLU A 24 6.72 2.17 11.02
C GLU A 24 6.12 1.55 9.75
N PRO A 25 6.25 0.23 9.53
CA PRO A 25 5.67 -0.40 8.36
C PRO A 25 4.15 -0.42 8.46
N ALA A 26 3.46 -0.43 7.31
CA ALA A 26 2.06 -0.81 7.30
C ALA A 26 1.94 -2.34 7.47
N ILE A 27 1.11 -2.75 8.42
CA ILE A 27 0.99 -4.15 8.86
C ILE A 27 -0.37 -4.68 8.47
N LEU A 28 -0.40 -5.83 7.79
CA LEU A 28 -1.64 -6.59 7.55
C LEU A 28 -2.12 -7.17 8.88
N VAL A 29 -3.19 -6.63 9.44
CA VAL A 29 -3.77 -7.10 10.71
C VAL A 29 -4.87 -8.14 10.50
N ARG A 30 -5.45 -8.21 9.30
CA ARG A 30 -6.51 -9.17 8.95
C ARG A 30 -6.51 -9.45 7.45
N GLY A 31 -6.70 -10.70 7.05
CA GLY A 31 -6.71 -11.11 5.63
C GLY A 31 -5.66 -12.18 5.30
N PRO A 32 -5.77 -12.85 4.12
CA PRO A 32 -6.90 -12.78 3.20
C PRO A 32 -8.13 -13.50 3.76
N ILE A 33 -9.29 -12.85 3.70
CA ILE A 33 -10.58 -13.45 4.09
C ILE A 33 -11.48 -13.48 2.85
N PRO A 34 -12.00 -14.66 2.45
CA PRO A 34 -13.00 -14.73 1.39
C PRO A 34 -14.19 -13.83 1.70
N HIS A 35 -14.56 -12.99 0.75
CA HIS A 35 -15.59 -11.99 0.87
C HIS A 35 -16.48 -11.99 -0.37
N ARG A 36 -17.73 -11.53 -0.22
CA ARG A 36 -18.69 -11.48 -1.32
C ARG A 36 -19.21 -10.06 -1.47
N GLY A 37 -18.99 -9.51 -2.65
CA GLY A 37 -19.24 -8.10 -2.94
C GLY A 37 -17.98 -7.26 -2.78
N ILE A 38 -18.09 -6.01 -3.21
CA ILE A 38 -17.11 -4.95 -2.99
C ILE A 38 -17.91 -3.69 -2.68
N GLU A 39 -17.69 -3.05 -1.54
CA GLU A 39 -18.55 -1.97 -1.00
C GLU A 39 -18.69 -0.76 -1.94
N TYR A 40 -17.66 -0.49 -2.74
CA TYR A 40 -17.60 0.69 -3.63
C TYR A 40 -18.17 0.44 -5.03
N LEU A 41 -18.47 -0.81 -5.31
CA LEU A 41 -19.29 -1.19 -6.44
C LEU A 41 -20.69 -1.37 -5.86
N GLY A 42 -21.72 -0.72 -6.41
CA GLY A 42 -23.10 -0.93 -5.95
C GLY A 42 -23.46 -2.43 -5.89
N VAL A 43 -24.58 -2.80 -5.27
CA VAL A 43 -24.97 -4.21 -4.99
C VAL A 43 -24.48 -5.21 -6.04
N ASN A 44 -23.45 -5.99 -5.69
CA ASN A 44 -22.77 -6.95 -6.56
C ASN A 44 -22.47 -8.25 -5.80
N ALA A 45 -22.29 -9.33 -6.55
CA ALA A 45 -22.02 -10.67 -6.02
C ALA A 45 -20.62 -11.18 -6.38
N ILE A 46 -19.70 -10.25 -6.68
CA ILE A 46 -18.32 -10.52 -7.09
C ILE A 46 -17.60 -11.24 -5.96
N ASP A 47 -16.91 -12.34 -6.28
CA ASP A 47 -16.06 -13.01 -5.31
C ASP A 47 -14.78 -12.17 -5.12
N SER A 48 -14.46 -11.89 -3.85
CA SER A 48 -13.33 -11.05 -3.49
C SER A 48 -12.58 -11.60 -2.28
N GLN A 49 -11.38 -11.08 -2.06
CA GLN A 49 -10.59 -11.30 -0.84
C GLN A 49 -10.49 -9.99 -0.09
N TYR A 50 -10.85 -9.99 1.19
CA TYR A 50 -10.76 -8.83 2.07
C TYR A 50 -9.45 -8.84 2.87
N GLY A 51 -8.84 -7.66 2.98
CA GLY A 51 -7.67 -7.41 3.81
C GLY A 51 -7.79 -6.09 4.57
N GLU A 52 -7.08 -5.99 5.68
CA GLU A 52 -7.05 -4.80 6.55
C GLU A 52 -5.62 -4.55 6.99
N TYR A 53 -5.11 -3.35 6.70
CA TYR A 53 -3.82 -2.88 7.18
C TYR A 53 -4.00 -1.82 8.25
N VAL A 54 -2.99 -1.69 9.10
CA VAL A 54 -2.81 -0.57 10.01
C VAL A 54 -1.48 0.12 9.69
N TYR A 55 -1.50 1.44 9.61
CA TYR A 55 -0.32 2.30 9.46
C TYR A 55 -0.55 3.59 10.24
N ASP A 56 0.33 3.90 11.20
CA ASP A 56 0.24 5.14 12.00
C ASP A 56 -1.15 5.35 12.63
N GLU A 57 -1.70 4.28 13.23
CA GLU A 57 -3.07 4.20 13.79
C GLU A 57 -4.24 4.29 12.77
N HIS A 58 -3.97 4.56 11.50
CA HIS A 58 -4.98 4.58 10.44
C HIS A 58 -5.26 3.20 9.88
N ARG A 59 -6.52 2.94 9.51
CA ARG A 59 -6.93 1.69 8.87
C ARG A 59 -7.02 1.84 7.37
N ILE A 60 -6.65 0.78 6.68
CA ILE A 60 -6.70 0.69 5.23
C ILE A 60 -7.38 -0.62 4.88
N TYR A 61 -8.51 -0.52 4.19
CA TYR A 61 -9.34 -1.67 3.82
C TYR A 61 -9.09 -2.02 2.36
N LEU A 62 -8.90 -3.31 2.07
CA LEU A 62 -8.63 -3.80 0.74
C LEU A 62 -9.65 -4.84 0.30
N TYR A 63 -10.03 -4.76 -0.96
CA TYR A 63 -10.78 -5.81 -1.65
C TYR A 63 -10.04 -6.19 -2.93
N TYR A 64 -9.56 -7.42 -3.01
CA TYR A 64 -8.92 -7.99 -4.19
C TYR A 64 -9.91 -8.87 -4.95
N THR A 65 -9.89 -8.81 -6.28
CA THR A 65 -10.60 -9.76 -7.15
C THR A 65 -9.83 -9.96 -8.46
N ASP A 66 -9.92 -11.16 -9.01
CA ASP A 66 -9.46 -11.50 -10.36
C ASP A 66 -10.62 -11.49 -11.39
N GLU A 67 -11.84 -11.17 -10.94
CA GLU A 67 -12.97 -10.95 -11.84
C GLU A 67 -12.80 -9.61 -12.60
N PRO A 68 -13.16 -9.57 -13.90
CA PRO A 68 -13.14 -8.33 -14.67
C PRO A 68 -14.10 -7.28 -14.10
N ILE A 69 -13.56 -6.10 -13.76
CA ILE A 69 -14.32 -4.97 -13.22
C ILE A 69 -14.56 -3.91 -14.30
N VAL A 70 -15.81 -3.42 -14.36
CA VAL A 70 -16.17 -2.23 -15.13
C VAL A 70 -16.47 -1.10 -14.15
N LEU A 71 -15.59 -0.11 -14.09
CA LEU A 71 -15.77 1.07 -13.26
C LEU A 71 -16.80 2.03 -13.87
N SER A 72 -17.64 2.64 -13.03
CA SER A 72 -18.58 3.69 -13.43
C SER A 72 -17.87 5.02 -13.76
N VAL A 73 -18.61 5.97 -14.34
CA VAL A 73 -18.10 7.32 -14.67
C VAL A 73 -17.64 8.15 -13.47
N SER A 74 -17.99 7.74 -12.25
CA SER A 74 -17.54 8.38 -11.01
C SER A 74 -16.09 8.03 -10.63
N TRP A 75 -15.44 7.14 -11.38
CA TRP A 75 -14.04 6.80 -11.19
C TRP A 75 -13.19 7.61 -12.15
N GLU A 76 -12.33 8.46 -11.60
CA GLU A 76 -11.44 9.31 -12.37
C GLU A 76 -9.99 8.86 -12.21
N LYS A 77 -9.11 9.25 -13.12
CA LYS A 77 -7.68 8.93 -13.02
C LYS A 77 -7.11 9.53 -11.73
N ALA A 78 -6.40 8.73 -10.94
CA ALA A 78 -5.79 9.20 -9.70
C ALA A 78 -4.53 10.05 -9.95
N GLU A 79 -4.24 10.97 -9.03
CA GLU A 79 -3.09 11.89 -9.12
C GLU A 79 -1.74 11.26 -8.75
N CYS A 80 -1.72 10.02 -8.26
CA CYS A 80 -0.50 9.34 -7.81
C CYS A 80 0.52 9.02 -8.93
N GLY A 81 0.22 9.30 -10.20
CA GLY A 81 1.10 8.95 -11.33
C GLY A 81 1.18 7.44 -11.63
N ILE A 82 0.34 6.64 -10.98
CA ILE A 82 0.27 5.18 -11.11
C ILE A 82 -0.67 4.82 -12.27
N GLU A 83 -0.15 4.12 -13.28
CA GLU A 83 -0.96 3.60 -14.39
C GLU A 83 -1.97 2.56 -13.87
N GLY A 84 -3.20 2.58 -14.40
CA GLY A 84 -4.28 1.69 -13.96
C GLY A 84 -4.91 2.08 -12.61
N LEU A 85 -4.48 3.20 -12.00
CA LEU A 85 -5.06 3.71 -10.77
C LEU A 85 -6.14 4.76 -11.02
N SER A 86 -7.30 4.52 -10.44
CA SER A 86 -8.45 5.42 -10.43
C SER A 86 -8.86 5.77 -9.00
N ARG A 87 -9.44 6.95 -8.80
CA ARG A 87 -10.02 7.43 -7.55
C ARG A 87 -11.53 7.59 -7.72
N LEU A 88 -12.29 7.16 -6.74
CA LEU A 88 -13.73 7.39 -6.70
C LEU A 88 -14.01 8.85 -6.30
N VAL A 89 -14.75 9.57 -7.13
CA VAL A 89 -15.13 10.97 -6.89
C VAL A 89 -16.58 11.02 -6.42
N VAL A 90 -16.77 11.02 -5.10
CA VAL A 90 -18.07 11.13 -4.43
C VAL A 90 -17.95 12.16 -3.30
N SER A 91 -18.94 13.05 -3.17
CA SER A 91 -19.00 14.04 -2.08
C SER A 91 -19.07 13.33 -0.73
N ASP A 92 -18.26 13.80 0.23
CA ASP A 92 -18.30 13.37 1.64
C ASP A 92 -18.01 11.87 1.90
N ALA A 93 -17.38 11.19 0.94
CA ALA A 93 -16.92 9.82 1.09
C ALA A 93 -15.45 9.77 1.53
N GLN A 94 -15.08 8.68 2.21
CA GLN A 94 -13.69 8.30 2.45
C GLN A 94 -12.92 8.20 1.11
N PRO A 95 -11.60 8.48 1.08
CA PRO A 95 -10.81 8.26 -0.12
C PRO A 95 -10.81 6.79 -0.52
N VAL A 96 -11.28 6.53 -1.74
CA VAL A 96 -11.32 5.18 -2.31
C VAL A 96 -10.59 5.17 -3.65
N TYR A 97 -9.74 4.18 -3.82
CA TYR A 97 -8.93 3.97 -5.01
C TYR A 97 -9.18 2.57 -5.58
N SER A 98 -9.04 2.43 -6.90
CA SER A 98 -9.06 1.16 -7.62
C SER A 98 -7.80 1.06 -8.45
N TYR A 99 -7.03 0.00 -8.29
CA TYR A 99 -5.90 -0.34 -9.15
C TYR A 99 -6.23 -1.60 -9.95
N THR A 100 -6.17 -1.49 -11.27
CA THR A 100 -6.27 -2.65 -12.17
C THR A 100 -4.92 -2.91 -12.84
N ASP A 101 -4.39 -4.10 -12.63
CA ASP A 101 -3.15 -4.53 -13.26
C ASP A 101 -3.38 -4.99 -14.71
N SER A 102 -2.30 -4.96 -15.49
CA SER A 102 -2.24 -5.48 -16.86
C SER A 102 -2.63 -6.96 -17.01
N LYS A 103 -2.51 -7.77 -15.95
CA LYS A 103 -2.92 -9.18 -15.92
C LYS A 103 -4.41 -9.38 -15.57
N GLY A 104 -5.15 -8.31 -15.32
CA GLY A 104 -6.61 -8.34 -15.19
C GLY A 104 -7.15 -8.43 -13.76
N TRP A 105 -6.30 -8.52 -12.73
CA TRP A 105 -6.75 -8.42 -11.34
C TRP A 105 -6.93 -6.97 -10.91
N THR A 106 -7.85 -6.75 -9.97
CA THR A 106 -8.19 -5.43 -9.44
C THR A 106 -8.15 -5.42 -7.92
N VAL A 107 -7.63 -4.33 -7.35
CA VAL A 107 -7.69 -4.07 -5.91
C VAL A 107 -8.34 -2.72 -5.65
N PHE A 108 -9.28 -2.71 -4.71
CA PHE A 108 -9.84 -1.51 -4.15
C PHE A 108 -9.19 -1.20 -2.82
N PHE A 109 -8.86 0.06 -2.59
CA PHE A 109 -8.29 0.57 -1.35
C PHE A 109 -9.23 1.62 -0.78
N SER A 110 -9.49 1.57 0.51
CA SER A 110 -10.20 2.62 1.23
C SER A 110 -9.39 3.04 2.44
N PHE A 111 -9.29 4.36 2.60
CA PHE A 111 -8.53 5.02 3.65
C PHE A 111 -9.49 5.82 4.54
N ASP A 112 -9.18 5.95 5.82
CA ASP A 112 -10.03 6.70 6.74
C ASP A 112 -10.11 8.21 6.38
N GLU A 113 -9.01 8.78 5.85
CA GLU A 113 -8.90 10.18 5.45
C GLU A 113 -7.89 10.39 4.33
N ASP A 114 -7.94 11.56 3.67
CA ASP A 114 -7.03 11.91 2.59
C ASP A 114 -5.66 12.31 3.16
N SER A 115 -4.58 11.68 2.68
CA SER A 115 -3.26 11.82 3.27
C SER A 115 -2.12 11.62 2.26
N GLY A 116 -0.95 12.15 2.59
CA GLY A 116 0.24 12.04 1.73
C GLY A 116 0.80 10.61 1.62
N TYR A 117 0.42 9.68 2.49
CA TYR A 117 0.94 8.30 2.45
C TYR A 117 0.19 7.41 1.45
N ILE A 118 -1.02 7.80 0.99
CA ILE A 118 -1.90 6.98 0.14
C ILE A 118 -1.16 6.46 -1.10
N CYS A 119 -0.55 7.37 -1.87
CA CYS A 119 0.14 7.00 -3.09
C CYS A 119 1.32 6.06 -2.82
N ARG A 120 2.07 6.29 -1.72
CA ARG A 120 3.18 5.43 -1.32
C ARG A 120 2.71 4.05 -0.88
N PHE A 121 1.64 3.97 -0.09
CA PHE A 121 1.02 2.70 0.30
C PHE A 121 0.65 1.87 -0.94
N ILE A 122 -0.08 2.48 -1.89
CA ILE A 122 -0.55 1.80 -3.10
C ILE A 122 0.63 1.35 -3.96
N GLU A 123 1.66 2.19 -4.11
CA GLU A 123 2.88 1.86 -4.85
C GLU A 123 3.61 0.65 -4.24
N GLN A 124 3.78 0.65 -2.93
CA GLN A 124 4.46 -0.42 -2.22
C GLN A 124 3.64 -1.71 -2.24
N TYR A 125 2.33 -1.60 -2.05
CA TYR A 125 1.41 -2.72 -2.17
C TYR A 125 1.49 -3.35 -3.56
N ARG A 126 1.30 -2.58 -4.64
CA ARG A 126 1.31 -3.13 -6.01
C ARG A 126 2.66 -3.76 -6.35
N SER A 127 3.76 -3.13 -5.94
CA SER A 127 5.11 -3.62 -6.18
C SER A 127 5.31 -4.98 -5.53
N ARG A 128 4.94 -5.09 -4.25
CA ARG A 128 5.08 -6.32 -3.48
C ARG A 128 4.12 -7.41 -3.95
N GLN A 129 2.88 -7.04 -4.30
CA GLN A 129 1.90 -7.95 -4.87
C GLN A 129 2.39 -8.55 -6.19
N ASN A 130 2.87 -7.71 -7.11
CA ASN A 130 3.40 -8.14 -8.40
C ASN A 130 4.62 -9.05 -8.22
N TYR A 131 5.48 -8.77 -7.25
CA TYR A 131 6.59 -9.66 -6.91
C TYR A 131 6.08 -11.06 -6.53
N PHE A 132 5.09 -11.17 -5.65
CA PHE A 132 4.54 -12.46 -5.25
C PHE A 132 3.85 -13.19 -6.40
N LEU A 133 3.02 -12.50 -7.19
CA LEU A 133 2.33 -13.07 -8.35
C LEU A 133 3.29 -13.54 -9.45
N ASN A 134 4.49 -12.96 -9.55
CA ASN A 134 5.50 -13.38 -10.54
C ASN A 134 6.36 -14.56 -10.08
N ILE A 135 6.44 -14.84 -8.77
CA ILE A 135 7.29 -15.91 -8.21
C ILE A 135 6.48 -17.14 -7.82
N ALA A 136 5.22 -16.96 -7.45
CA ALA A 136 4.29 -18.06 -7.26
C ALA A 136 4.17 -18.86 -8.56
N ARG A 137 4.62 -20.12 -8.54
CA ARG A 137 4.30 -21.10 -9.58
C ARG A 137 2.84 -21.48 -9.37
N ASP A 138 1.95 -21.06 -10.27
CA ASP A 138 0.53 -21.38 -10.55
C ASP A 138 -0.44 -21.91 -9.45
N GLU A 139 0.03 -22.46 -8.33
CA GLU A 139 -0.75 -23.09 -7.26
C GLU A 139 -0.90 -22.21 -6.01
N ILE A 140 -0.08 -21.17 -5.82
CA ILE A 140 -0.26 -20.25 -4.70
C ILE A 140 -1.25 -19.19 -5.17
N GLY A 141 -2.51 -19.35 -4.77
CA GLY A 141 -3.54 -18.32 -4.93
C GLY A 141 -3.08 -16.97 -4.39
N PHE A 142 -3.83 -15.92 -4.70
CA PHE A 142 -3.56 -14.57 -4.22
C PHE A 142 -3.24 -14.50 -2.71
N SER A 143 -2.24 -13.69 -2.34
CA SER A 143 -1.91 -13.39 -0.94
C SER A 143 -1.62 -11.91 -0.76
N PHE A 144 -2.19 -11.30 0.27
CA PHE A 144 -1.83 -9.95 0.71
C PHE A 144 -0.40 -9.93 1.29
N PRO A 145 0.43 -8.93 0.96
CA PRO A 145 1.72 -8.73 1.60
C PRO A 145 1.59 -8.45 3.10
N ALA A 146 2.26 -9.20 3.97
CA ALA A 146 2.10 -9.01 5.42
C ALA A 146 2.61 -7.66 5.95
N LEU A 147 3.68 -7.13 5.34
CA LEU A 147 4.33 -5.88 5.71
C LEU A 147 4.61 -5.07 4.45
N LEU A 148 4.37 -3.76 4.53
CA LEU A 148 4.73 -2.79 3.49
C LEU A 148 5.56 -1.70 4.14
N ASP A 149 6.72 -1.43 3.56
CA ASP A 149 7.59 -0.35 4.00
C ASP A 149 7.16 0.95 3.33
N ILE A 150 6.82 1.97 4.11
CA ILE A 150 6.28 3.23 3.61
C ILE A 150 7.23 4.34 4.04
N ASP A 151 8.25 4.57 3.23
CA ASP A 151 9.22 5.64 3.45
C ASP A 151 8.50 6.97 3.73
N ARG A 152 8.83 7.62 4.86
CA ARG A 152 8.42 9.01 5.13
C ARG A 152 9.42 9.93 4.43
N GLU A 153 8.92 10.80 3.54
CA GLU A 153 9.71 11.92 2.98
C GLU A 153 10.02 12.99 4.05
#